data_AF-A0A4P7BBQ4-F1
#
_entry.id   AF-A0A4P7BBQ4-F1
#
_cell.length_a   1.000
_cell.length_b   1.000
_cell.length_c   1.000
_cell.angle_alpha   90.00
_cell.angle_beta   90.00
_cell.angle_gamma   90.00
#
_symmetry.space_group_name_H-M   'P 1'
#
loop_
_entity.id
_entity.type
_entity.pdbx_description
1 polymer ?
#
loop_
_entity_poly.entity_id
_entity_poly.type
_entity_poly.pdbx_seq_one_letter_code
_entity_poly.pdbx_strand_id
1 'polypeptide(L)'
;MPLIAAALATTLSVSAVCSWNRPGVDPYRGDPAAAVEHYQDIPAAQRKILRDKLAAGQPDDKVAIGRDAVTGAWQYEAAIRDMHFGKRRMCGSVDRSKWSATRSEPAAVYCADQHCIIVPKICGNVSRITRLTPAEPARPEQVSNPPETQEPERHPLDWATGTELGLLDSPDREDEDEDEETRLLREFSFQNNAAQWAWTGDDPVQAVPEASTWAMMLAGIGIVGAWGRRSARRTART
;
A
#
# COMPACT_ATOMS: atom_id res chain seq x y z
N MET A 1 23.03 -26.05 43.86
CA MET A 1 23.13 -24.65 43.43
C MET A 1 22.26 -24.49 42.18
N PRO A 2 21.08 -23.83 42.24
CA PRO A 2 20.30 -23.62 41.03
C PRO A 2 20.90 -22.46 40.23
N LEU A 3 21.24 -22.73 38.96
CA LEU A 3 21.63 -21.72 37.98
C LEU A 3 20.35 -21.02 37.49
N ILE A 4 20.14 -19.77 37.91
CA ILE A 4 19.10 -18.91 37.37
C ILE A 4 19.63 -18.36 36.05
N ALA A 5 19.19 -18.93 34.92
CA ALA A 5 19.41 -18.34 33.60
C ALA A 5 18.52 -17.10 33.48
N ALA A 6 19.12 -15.91 33.60
CA ALA A 6 18.43 -14.66 33.34
C ALA A 6 18.22 -14.52 31.82
N ALA A 7 16.98 -14.75 31.36
CA ALA A 7 16.59 -14.42 29.99
C ALA A 7 16.58 -12.89 29.84
N LEU A 8 17.52 -12.34 29.07
CA LEU A 8 17.51 -10.92 28.71
C LEU A 8 16.33 -10.67 27.78
N ALA A 9 15.24 -10.11 28.32
CA ALA A 9 14.12 -9.64 27.53
C ALA A 9 14.58 -8.47 26.65
N THR A 10 14.74 -8.71 25.35
CA THR A 10 15.07 -7.67 24.36
C THR A 10 13.87 -6.76 24.15
N THR A 11 13.94 -5.53 24.68
CA THR A 11 12.87 -4.53 24.58
C THR A 11 12.79 -3.88 23.20
N LEU A 12 11.58 -3.74 22.66
CA LEU A 12 11.28 -2.98 21.44
C LEU A 12 11.21 -1.48 21.77
N SER A 13 11.99 -0.64 21.08
CA SER A 13 11.87 0.82 21.25
C SER A 13 10.71 1.34 20.39
N VAL A 14 9.72 1.98 21.02
CA VAL A 14 8.54 2.54 20.33
C VAL A 14 8.57 4.07 20.34
N SER A 15 8.46 4.69 19.16
CA SER A 15 8.28 6.14 18.99
C SER A 15 6.85 6.48 18.57
N ALA A 16 6.33 7.65 18.94
CA ALA A 16 4.99 8.06 18.47
C ALA A 16 4.93 8.22 16.94
N VAL A 17 5.93 8.91 16.37
CA VAL A 17 6.04 9.17 14.93
C VAL A 17 7.48 8.89 14.49
N CYS A 18 7.65 8.29 13.32
CA CYS A 18 8.94 8.17 12.64
C CYS A 18 8.90 8.89 11.28
N SER A 19 9.98 9.56 10.92
CA SER A 19 10.09 10.15 9.60
C SER A 19 10.51 9.09 8.59
N TRP A 20 9.71 8.93 7.54
CA TRP A 20 10.04 8.11 6.38
C TRP A 20 10.22 8.98 5.13
N ASN A 21 10.55 10.27 5.32
CA ASN A 21 10.84 11.21 4.25
C ASN A 21 12.09 10.86 3.42
N ARG A 22 12.91 9.92 3.91
CA ARG A 22 14.09 9.37 3.23
C ARG A 22 14.06 7.83 3.37
N PRO A 23 13.22 7.14 2.57
CA PRO A 23 13.12 5.68 2.64
C PRO A 23 14.48 5.02 2.35
N GLY A 24 14.74 3.88 2.98
CA GLY A 24 16.02 3.14 2.84
C GLY A 24 17.14 3.54 3.82
N VAL A 25 17.00 4.63 4.59
CA VAL A 25 18.02 5.03 5.58
C VAL A 25 18.09 4.03 6.75
N ASP A 26 16.94 3.58 7.24
CA ASP A 26 16.85 2.65 8.38
C ASP A 26 16.04 1.40 8.03
N PRO A 27 16.55 0.52 7.15
CA PRO A 27 15.81 -0.65 6.71
C PRO A 27 15.64 -1.66 7.85
N TYR A 28 14.47 -2.28 7.90
CA TYR A 28 14.26 -3.46 8.73
C TYR A 28 15.05 -4.64 8.14
N ARG A 29 15.93 -5.23 8.95
CA ARG A 29 16.78 -6.38 8.54
C ARG A 29 16.41 -7.69 9.24
N GLY A 30 15.34 -7.67 10.03
CA GLY A 30 14.80 -8.89 10.63
C GLY A 30 13.94 -9.66 9.65
N ASP A 31 13.43 -10.80 10.10
CA ASP A 31 12.39 -11.54 9.39
C ASP A 31 11.05 -10.78 9.47
N PRO A 32 10.38 -10.49 8.34
CA PRO A 32 9.06 -9.87 8.35
C PRO A 32 8.00 -10.69 9.07
N ALA A 33 8.06 -12.03 9.01
CA ALA A 33 7.12 -12.89 9.73
C ALA A 33 7.32 -12.75 11.25
N ALA A 34 8.57 -12.69 11.73
CA ALA A 34 8.86 -12.39 13.13
C ALA A 34 8.38 -10.99 13.59
N ALA A 35 8.32 -9.99 12.69
CA ALA A 35 7.81 -8.67 13.06
C ALA A 35 6.33 -8.72 13.46
N VAL A 36 5.52 -9.53 12.77
CA VAL A 36 4.08 -9.68 13.03
C VAL A 36 3.77 -10.22 14.43
N GLU A 37 4.67 -10.95 15.07
CA GLU A 37 4.44 -11.44 16.44
C GLU A 37 4.43 -10.31 17.49
N HIS A 38 4.97 -9.12 17.17
CA HIS A 38 4.88 -7.97 18.08
C HIS A 38 3.49 -7.31 18.07
N TYR A 39 2.65 -7.65 17.10
CA TYR A 39 1.29 -7.15 16.96
C TYR A 39 0.31 -7.98 17.79
N GLN A 40 0.40 -7.85 19.12
CA GLN A 40 -0.31 -8.73 20.05
C GLN A 40 -1.84 -8.62 20.00
N ASP A 41 -2.36 -7.49 19.54
CA ASP A 41 -3.79 -7.22 19.29
C ASP A 41 -4.35 -7.95 18.06
N ILE A 42 -3.51 -8.38 17.10
CA ILE A 42 -3.97 -9.25 16.01
C ILE A 42 -4.20 -10.64 16.61
N PRO A 43 -5.37 -11.28 16.45
CA PRO A 43 -5.60 -12.58 17.06
C PRO A 43 -4.64 -13.65 16.49
N ALA A 44 -4.33 -14.66 17.31
CA ALA A 44 -3.26 -15.62 17.02
C ALA A 44 -3.46 -16.38 15.70
N ALA A 45 -4.71 -16.69 15.32
CA ALA A 45 -5.03 -17.33 14.05
C ALA A 45 -4.63 -16.45 12.85
N GLN A 46 -4.98 -15.16 12.89
CA GLN A 46 -4.65 -14.18 11.86
C GLN A 46 -3.14 -13.90 11.82
N ARG A 47 -2.46 -13.82 12.96
CA ARG A 47 -0.99 -13.72 12.99
C ARG A 47 -0.32 -14.90 12.30
N LYS A 48 -0.81 -16.11 12.53
CA LYS A 48 -0.30 -17.31 11.85
C LYS A 48 -0.47 -17.21 10.33
N ILE A 49 -1.65 -16.84 9.84
CA ILE A 49 -1.91 -16.66 8.40
C ILE A 49 -0.97 -15.61 7.80
N LEU A 50 -0.84 -14.45 8.44
CA LEU A 50 0.04 -13.37 7.99
C LEU A 50 1.50 -13.82 7.93
N ARG A 51 1.96 -14.54 8.97
CA ARG A 51 3.32 -15.10 9.00
C ARG A 51 3.57 -16.08 7.87
N ASP A 52 2.65 -17.01 7.64
CA ASP A 52 2.80 -18.02 6.60
C ASP A 52 2.87 -17.36 5.21
N LYS A 53 2.03 -16.34 4.95
CA LYS A 53 2.07 -15.56 3.70
C LYS A 53 3.36 -14.74 3.54
N LEU A 54 3.82 -14.08 4.60
CA LEU A 54 5.05 -13.29 4.59
C LEU A 54 6.28 -14.17 4.36
N ALA A 55 6.35 -15.33 5.03
CA ALA A 55 7.43 -16.29 4.85
C ALA A 55 7.44 -16.89 3.43
N ALA A 56 6.25 -17.11 2.85
CA ALA A 56 6.11 -17.59 1.47
C ALA A 56 6.29 -16.51 0.41
N GLY A 57 6.32 -15.22 0.78
CA GLY A 57 6.37 -14.10 -0.16
C GLY A 57 5.13 -14.03 -1.08
N GLN A 58 3.95 -14.41 -0.57
CA GLN A 58 2.69 -14.44 -1.31
C GLN A 58 1.80 -13.25 -0.91
N PRO A 59 1.96 -12.07 -1.54
CA PRO A 59 1.14 -10.91 -1.24
C PRO A 59 -0.27 -11.06 -1.80
N ASP A 60 -1.24 -10.48 -1.08
CA ASP A 60 -2.62 -10.34 -1.54
C ASP A 60 -2.79 -9.15 -2.49
N ASP A 61 -1.90 -8.16 -2.42
CA ASP A 61 -1.91 -6.99 -3.31
C ASP A 61 -0.49 -6.41 -3.50
N LYS A 62 -0.27 -5.76 -4.65
CA LYS A 62 0.93 -5.00 -4.97
C LYS A 62 0.54 -3.53 -5.05
N VAL A 63 1.11 -2.72 -4.18
CA VAL A 63 0.68 -1.33 -4.00
C VAL A 63 1.82 -0.35 -4.28
N ALA A 64 1.44 0.87 -4.60
CA ALA A 64 2.30 2.04 -4.67
C ALA A 64 2.03 2.93 -3.46
N ILE A 65 3.06 3.19 -2.66
CA ILE A 65 2.98 4.10 -1.53
C ILE A 65 3.36 5.50 -2.03
N GLY A 66 2.43 6.46 -1.94
CA GLY A 66 2.63 7.85 -2.36
C GLY A 66 3.02 8.77 -1.19
N ARG A 67 2.75 10.08 -1.30
CA ARG A 67 2.81 11.00 -0.14
C ARG A 67 1.56 10.87 0.74
N ASP A 68 0.40 10.98 0.11
CA ASP A 68 -0.90 11.14 0.78
C ASP A 68 -1.84 9.94 0.54
N ALA A 69 -1.37 8.89 -0.15
CA ALA A 69 -2.18 7.73 -0.50
C ALA A 69 -1.35 6.45 -0.54
N VAL A 70 -2.05 5.31 -0.53
CA VAL A 70 -1.53 3.98 -0.88
C VAL A 70 -2.50 3.43 -1.93
N THR A 71 -2.00 3.14 -3.12
CA THR A 71 -2.82 2.73 -4.27
C THR A 71 -2.48 1.31 -4.71
N GLY A 72 -3.50 0.47 -4.92
CA GLY A 72 -3.35 -0.92 -5.34
C GLY A 72 -4.62 -1.45 -5.97
N ALA A 73 -4.79 -2.77 -6.00
CA ALA A 73 -6.04 -3.39 -6.43
C ALA A 73 -7.21 -3.07 -5.48
N TRP A 74 -6.91 -2.83 -4.20
CA TRP A 74 -7.88 -2.40 -3.19
C TRP A 74 -7.67 -0.94 -2.78
N GLN A 75 -8.68 -0.38 -2.10
CA GLN A 75 -8.58 0.93 -1.46
C GLN A 75 -7.96 0.77 -0.06
N TYR A 76 -7.09 1.70 0.30
CA TYR A 76 -6.40 1.71 1.60
C TYR A 76 -6.44 3.10 2.21
N GLU A 77 -6.39 3.16 3.54
CA GLU A 77 -6.13 4.42 4.23
C GLU A 77 -4.74 4.96 3.86
N ALA A 78 -4.59 6.28 3.87
CA ALA A 78 -3.29 6.90 3.73
C ALA A 78 -2.37 6.64 4.94
N ALA A 79 -2.94 6.41 6.12
CA ALA A 79 -2.16 6.26 7.34
C ALA A 79 -1.45 4.90 7.39
N ILE A 80 -0.11 4.93 7.41
CA ILE A 80 0.71 3.76 7.72
C ILE A 80 1.09 3.83 9.20
N ARG A 81 0.86 2.73 9.92
CA ARG A 81 1.00 2.66 11.38
C ARG A 81 1.96 1.57 11.81
N ASP A 82 2.42 1.66 13.04
CA ASP A 82 3.04 0.54 13.75
C ASP A 82 4.26 -0.05 13.00
N MET A 83 5.04 0.80 12.33
CA MET A 83 6.11 0.41 11.43
C MET A 83 7.33 -0.10 12.20
N HIS A 84 7.73 -1.34 11.95
CA HIS A 84 9.01 -1.92 12.35
C HIS A 84 10.11 -1.51 11.36
N PHE A 85 11.22 -1.00 11.89
CA PHE A 85 12.33 -0.48 11.11
C PHE A 85 13.66 -0.54 11.87
N GLY A 86 14.77 -0.48 11.14
CA GLY A 86 16.12 -0.56 11.70
C GLY A 86 16.34 -1.76 12.63
N LYS A 87 17.12 -1.55 13.70
CA LYS A 87 17.41 -2.57 14.70
C LYS A 87 16.35 -2.56 15.82
N ARG A 88 15.30 -3.37 15.68
CA ARG A 88 14.24 -3.58 16.70
C ARG A 88 13.58 -2.28 17.18
N ARG A 89 13.23 -1.39 16.25
CA ARG A 89 12.44 -0.19 16.54
C ARG A 89 11.07 -0.29 15.90
N MET A 90 10.13 0.41 16.50
CA MET A 90 8.77 0.54 16.03
C MET A 90 8.30 1.99 16.17
N CYS A 91 7.42 2.46 15.30
CA CYS A 91 6.75 3.75 15.46
C CYS A 91 5.24 3.63 15.29
N GLY A 92 4.46 4.40 16.04
CA GLY A 92 3.00 4.40 15.97
C GLY A 92 2.46 4.92 14.64
N SER A 93 3.05 5.99 14.10
CA SER A 93 2.71 6.52 12.77
C SER A 93 3.94 6.89 11.94
N VAL A 94 3.74 6.95 10.63
CA VAL A 94 4.78 7.18 9.62
C VAL A 94 4.55 8.52 8.94
N ASP A 95 5.51 9.43 9.08
CA ASP A 95 5.50 10.72 8.39
C ASP A 95 6.14 10.62 6.99
N ARG A 96 5.35 10.99 5.97
CA ARG A 96 5.76 11.09 4.56
C ARG A 96 5.59 12.51 3.99
N SER A 97 5.28 13.51 4.83
CA SER A 97 4.87 14.85 4.40
C SER A 97 5.85 15.58 3.48
N LYS A 98 7.15 15.23 3.52
CA LYS A 98 8.19 15.85 2.68
C LYS A 98 8.42 15.14 1.35
N TRP A 99 7.67 14.08 1.05
CA TRP A 99 7.70 13.48 -0.29
C TRP A 99 7.15 14.46 -1.33
N SER A 100 7.61 14.36 -2.58
CA SER A 100 6.93 15.05 -3.67
C SER A 100 5.58 14.37 -3.94
N ALA A 101 4.63 15.11 -4.54
CA ALA A 101 3.33 14.55 -4.92
C ALA A 101 3.45 13.39 -5.94
N THR A 102 4.53 13.36 -6.72
CA THR A 102 4.81 12.34 -7.73
C THR A 102 5.65 11.17 -7.21
N ARG A 103 6.17 11.24 -5.97
CA ARG A 103 6.98 10.15 -5.41
C ARG A 103 6.08 8.94 -5.15
N SER A 104 6.54 7.79 -5.61
CA SER A 104 5.86 6.51 -5.46
C SER A 104 6.88 5.43 -5.14
N GLU A 105 6.64 4.67 -4.07
CA GLU A 105 7.51 3.57 -3.64
C GLU A 105 6.72 2.25 -3.69
N PRO A 106 7.22 1.20 -4.38
CA PRO A 106 6.50 -0.06 -4.51
C PRO A 106 6.51 -0.86 -3.20
N ALA A 107 5.39 -1.50 -2.89
CA ALA A 107 5.22 -2.34 -1.71
C ALA A 107 4.31 -3.54 -1.96
N ALA A 108 4.37 -4.50 -1.04
CA ALA A 108 3.52 -5.68 -1.00
C ALA A 108 2.58 -5.58 0.21
N VAL A 109 1.31 -5.96 0.04
CA VAL A 109 0.34 -6.04 1.13
C VAL A 109 -0.09 -7.49 1.36
N TYR A 110 -0.18 -7.87 2.63
CA TYR A 110 -0.59 -9.19 3.10
C TYR A 110 -1.73 -9.00 4.09
N CYS A 111 -2.87 -9.65 3.88
CA CYS A 111 -4.05 -9.51 4.72
C CYS A 111 -4.48 -10.86 5.29
N ALA A 112 -4.94 -10.83 6.54
CA ALA A 112 -5.77 -11.86 7.15
C ALA A 112 -7.00 -11.15 7.74
N ASP A 113 -8.16 -11.38 7.14
CA ASP A 113 -9.40 -10.66 7.40
C ASP A 113 -9.26 -9.14 7.25
N GLN A 114 -9.40 -8.40 8.35
CA GLN A 114 -9.29 -6.94 8.45
C GLN A 114 -7.86 -6.48 8.78
N HIS A 115 -6.94 -7.41 9.10
CA HIS A 115 -5.57 -7.08 9.49
C HIS A 115 -4.65 -7.17 8.28
N CYS A 116 -4.18 -6.02 7.80
CA CYS A 116 -3.28 -5.95 6.66
C CYS A 116 -1.90 -5.39 7.05
N ILE A 117 -0.86 -6.03 6.52
CA ILE A 117 0.55 -5.69 6.70
C ILE A 117 1.11 -5.23 5.36
N ILE A 118 1.78 -4.08 5.34
CA ILE A 118 2.45 -3.51 4.18
C ILE A 118 3.98 -3.56 4.34
N VAL A 119 4.66 -4.02 3.29
CA VAL A 119 6.12 -4.18 3.26
C VAL A 119 6.70 -3.49 2.00
N PRO A 120 7.34 -2.31 2.13
CA PRO A 120 7.96 -1.60 1.02
C PRO A 120 9.21 -2.32 0.51
N LYS A 121 9.37 -2.41 -0.82
CA LYS A 121 10.51 -3.10 -1.44
C LYS A 121 11.86 -2.45 -1.11
N ILE A 122 11.89 -1.13 -1.01
CA ILE A 122 13.13 -0.35 -0.82
C ILE A 122 13.82 -0.62 0.53
N CYS A 123 13.08 -1.02 1.56
CA CYS A 123 13.63 -1.10 2.91
C CYS A 123 13.15 -2.27 3.76
N GLY A 124 12.15 -3.05 3.30
CA GLY A 124 11.63 -4.20 4.03
C GLY A 124 10.94 -3.86 5.35
N ASN A 125 10.68 -2.59 5.63
CA ASN A 125 9.97 -2.16 6.83
C ASN A 125 8.60 -2.82 6.90
N VAL A 126 8.18 -3.27 8.08
CA VAL A 126 6.91 -3.98 8.25
C VAL A 126 5.95 -3.08 8.98
N SER A 127 4.85 -2.71 8.34
CA SER A 127 3.90 -1.75 8.91
C SER A 127 2.48 -2.25 8.78
N ARG A 128 1.56 -1.64 9.52
CA ARG A 128 0.13 -1.87 9.35
C ARG A 128 -0.46 -0.89 8.35
N ILE A 129 -1.44 -1.38 7.60
CA ILE A 129 -2.27 -0.59 6.71
C ILE A 129 -3.72 -1.03 6.90
N THR A 130 -4.65 -0.08 6.81
CA THR A 130 -6.09 -0.38 6.85
C THR A 130 -6.58 -0.52 5.42
N ARG A 131 -7.14 -1.68 5.06
CA ARG A 131 -7.87 -1.83 3.79
C ARG A 131 -9.27 -1.26 3.98
N LEU A 132 -9.62 -0.28 3.15
CA LEU A 132 -10.96 0.28 3.14
C LEU A 132 -11.88 -0.76 2.49
N THR A 133 -12.85 -1.23 3.27
CA THR A 133 -13.97 -1.96 2.68
C THR A 133 -14.78 -0.92 1.92
N PRO A 134 -15.12 -1.14 0.62
CA PRO A 134 -16.07 -0.27 -0.05
C PRO A 134 -17.28 -0.12 0.86
N ALA A 135 -17.71 1.11 1.11
CA ALA A 135 -18.89 1.35 1.93
C ALA A 135 -20.01 0.49 1.35
N GLU A 136 -20.46 -0.51 2.12
CA GLU A 136 -21.66 -1.25 1.75
C GLU A 136 -22.72 -0.17 1.53
N PRO A 137 -23.36 -0.09 0.34
CA PRO A 137 -24.41 0.88 0.12
C PRO A 137 -25.35 0.74 1.28
N ALA A 138 -25.59 1.84 2.00
CA ALA A 138 -26.31 1.83 3.26
C ALA A 138 -27.49 0.88 3.12
N ARG A 139 -27.42 -0.28 3.79
CA ARG A 139 -28.61 -1.10 3.99
C ARG A 139 -29.58 -0.12 4.59
N PRO A 140 -30.72 0.19 3.93
CA PRO A 140 -31.66 1.17 4.46
C PRO A 140 -31.87 0.78 5.91
N GLU A 141 -31.58 1.75 6.77
CA GLU A 141 -31.69 1.66 8.22
C GLU A 141 -32.94 0.82 8.50
N GLN A 142 -32.74 -0.40 8.99
CA GLN A 142 -33.85 -1.16 9.54
C GLN A 142 -34.30 -0.29 10.70
N VAL A 143 -35.32 0.53 10.42
CA VAL A 143 -36.01 1.38 11.39
C VAL A 143 -36.32 0.45 12.55
N SER A 144 -35.54 0.56 13.63
CA SER A 144 -35.94 0.06 14.91
C SER A 144 -37.30 0.69 15.18
N ASN A 145 -38.33 -0.17 15.27
CA ASN A 145 -39.74 0.19 15.39
C ASN A 145 -39.97 1.57 16.06
N PRO A 146 -40.83 2.43 15.49
CA PRO A 146 -41.38 3.55 16.25
C PRO A 146 -42.22 3.01 17.43
N PRO A 147 -42.37 3.77 18.53
CA PRO A 147 -43.38 3.43 19.53
C PRO A 147 -44.74 3.44 18.84
N GLU A 148 -45.45 2.32 19.03
CA GLU A 148 -46.81 2.03 18.60
C GLU A 148 -47.70 3.27 18.70
N THR A 149 -47.90 3.94 17.57
CA THR A 149 -48.91 4.97 17.40
C THR A 149 -50.12 4.25 16.81
N GLN A 150 -51.21 4.29 17.57
CA GLN A 150 -52.48 3.60 17.34
C GLN A 150 -52.85 3.52 15.85
N GLU A 151 -52.98 2.30 15.36
CA GLU A 151 -53.55 1.94 14.05
C GLU A 151 -54.95 2.58 13.94
N PRO A 152 -55.22 3.47 12.96
CA PRO A 152 -56.56 3.97 12.75
C PRO A 152 -57.45 2.80 12.33
N GLU A 153 -58.59 2.68 13.00
CA GLU A 153 -59.58 1.63 12.85
C GLU A 153 -59.94 1.41 11.37
N ARG A 154 -59.59 0.24 10.83
CA ARG A 154 -59.93 -0.15 9.47
C ARG A 154 -61.44 -0.20 9.31
N HIS A 155 -61.99 0.69 8.51
CA HIS A 155 -63.42 0.71 8.21
C HIS A 155 -63.77 -0.45 7.25
N PRO A 156 -64.91 -1.14 7.42
CA PRO A 156 -65.25 -2.35 6.66
C PRO A 156 -65.48 -2.18 5.14
N LEU A 157 -65.27 -0.99 4.56
CA LEU A 157 -65.68 -0.65 3.19
C LEU A 157 -64.53 -0.28 2.25
N ASP A 158 -63.26 -0.43 2.66
CA ASP A 158 -62.10 -0.03 1.85
C ASP A 158 -61.81 -0.93 0.62
N TRP A 159 -62.56 -2.02 0.43
CA TRP A 159 -62.48 -2.83 -0.79
C TRP A 159 -63.34 -2.29 -1.95
N ALA A 160 -64.25 -1.34 -1.70
CA ALA A 160 -65.18 -0.83 -2.71
C ALA A 160 -64.66 0.38 -3.51
N THR A 161 -63.58 1.03 -3.07
CA THR A 161 -63.02 2.26 -3.68
C THR A 161 -61.73 2.02 -4.49
N GLY A 162 -61.32 0.76 -4.69
CA GLY A 162 -60.33 0.39 -5.70
C GLY A 162 -58.96 1.06 -5.59
N THR A 163 -58.53 1.43 -4.38
CA THR A 163 -57.17 1.98 -4.19
C THR A 163 -56.18 0.85 -3.88
N GLU A 164 -56.00 -0.04 -4.86
CA GLU A 164 -54.85 -0.93 -4.96
C GLU A 164 -53.73 -0.14 -5.64
N LEU A 165 -52.70 0.29 -4.91
CA LEU A 165 -51.53 0.93 -5.51
C LEU A 165 -50.27 0.56 -4.73
N GLY A 166 -49.43 -0.25 -5.37
CA GLY A 166 -48.09 -0.52 -4.89
C GLY A 166 -47.29 -1.58 -5.63
N LEU A 167 -47.84 -2.26 -6.65
CA LEU A 167 -47.07 -3.13 -7.53
C LEU A 167 -46.87 -2.41 -8.88
N LEU A 168 -45.86 -1.54 -8.94
CA LEU A 168 -45.34 -1.07 -10.22
C LEU A 168 -44.19 -2.01 -10.64
N ASP A 169 -44.40 -2.67 -11.77
CA ASP A 169 -43.43 -3.51 -12.46
C ASP A 169 -42.12 -2.76 -12.71
N SER A 170 -41.01 -3.42 -12.37
CA SER A 170 -39.70 -3.02 -12.86
C SER A 170 -39.60 -3.53 -14.31
N PRO A 171 -39.34 -2.69 -15.31
CA PRO A 171 -39.13 -3.20 -16.66
C PRO A 171 -37.90 -4.12 -16.62
N ASP A 172 -38.06 -5.33 -17.17
CA ASP A 172 -36.95 -6.18 -17.55
C ASP A 172 -36.03 -5.35 -18.45
N ARG A 173 -34.75 -5.25 -18.07
CA ARG A 173 -33.74 -4.68 -18.95
C ARG A 173 -33.61 -5.64 -20.12
N GLU A 174 -34.24 -5.28 -21.23
CA GLU A 174 -33.93 -5.86 -22.52
C GLU A 174 -32.46 -5.56 -22.80
N ASP A 175 -31.70 -6.62 -23.07
CA ASP A 175 -30.31 -6.61 -23.52
C ASP A 175 -30.26 -5.93 -24.90
N GLU A 176 -30.36 -4.60 -24.94
CA GLU A 176 -30.19 -3.82 -26.16
C GLU A 176 -28.70 -3.56 -26.39
N ASP A 177 -28.16 -4.31 -27.37
CA ASP A 177 -27.14 -3.89 -28.31
C ASP A 177 -25.92 -3.17 -27.69
N GLU A 178 -25.13 -3.88 -26.89
CA GLU A 178 -23.73 -3.49 -26.69
C GLU A 178 -23.03 -3.50 -28.06
N ASP A 179 -22.77 -2.30 -28.56
CA ASP A 179 -22.08 -2.01 -29.79
C ASP A 179 -20.71 -2.73 -29.83
N GLU A 180 -20.47 -3.46 -30.93
CA GLU A 180 -19.29 -4.32 -31.13
C GLU A 180 -17.98 -3.53 -30.94
N GLU A 181 -18.01 -2.22 -31.24
CA GLU A 181 -16.91 -1.29 -31.00
C GLU A 181 -16.58 -1.16 -29.52
N THR A 182 -17.58 -1.00 -28.64
CA THR A 182 -17.37 -0.93 -27.19
C THR A 182 -16.85 -2.25 -26.62
N ARG A 183 -17.31 -3.40 -27.15
CA ARG A 183 -16.78 -4.72 -26.77
C ARG A 183 -15.32 -4.88 -27.19
N LEU A 184 -14.99 -4.51 -28.43
CA LEU A 184 -13.64 -4.59 -28.97
C LEU A 184 -12.67 -3.61 -28.30
N LEU A 185 -13.12 -2.39 -27.95
CA LEU A 185 -12.32 -1.42 -27.20
C LEU A 185 -12.00 -1.93 -25.79
N ARG A 186 -12.98 -2.57 -25.13
CA ARG A 186 -12.76 -3.20 -23.82
C ARG A 186 -11.73 -4.33 -23.94
N GLU A 187 -11.91 -5.23 -24.90
CA GLU A 187 -11.02 -6.38 -25.11
C GLU A 187 -9.59 -5.96 -25.53
N PHE A 188 -9.46 -4.98 -26.43
CA PHE A 188 -8.17 -4.42 -26.84
C PHE A 188 -7.44 -3.70 -25.69
N SER A 189 -8.18 -3.03 -24.79
CA SER A 189 -7.63 -2.39 -23.59
C SER A 189 -7.09 -3.42 -22.58
N PHE A 190 -7.73 -4.59 -22.47
CA PHE A 190 -7.21 -5.71 -21.67
C PHE A 190 -5.98 -6.37 -22.30
N GLN A 191 -5.96 -6.55 -23.64
CA GLN A 191 -4.85 -7.21 -24.33
C GLN A 191 -3.55 -6.36 -24.32
N ASN A 192 -3.67 -5.04 -24.51
CA ASN A 192 -2.50 -4.14 -24.53
C ASN A 192 -1.89 -3.89 -23.14
N ASN A 193 -2.68 -4.01 -22.06
CA ASN A 193 -2.14 -3.92 -20.70
C ASN A 193 -1.41 -5.20 -20.27
N ALA A 194 -1.82 -6.37 -20.77
CA ALA A 194 -1.17 -7.63 -20.42
C ALA A 194 0.26 -7.73 -20.99
N ALA A 195 0.49 -7.17 -22.19
CA ALA A 195 1.80 -7.24 -22.86
C ALA A 195 2.84 -6.26 -22.29
N GLN A 196 2.45 -5.10 -21.74
CA GLN A 196 3.43 -4.13 -21.23
C GLN A 196 4.00 -4.47 -19.82
N TRP A 197 3.49 -5.50 -19.15
CA TRP A 197 3.89 -5.88 -17.78
C TRP A 197 4.22 -7.37 -17.63
N ALA A 198 4.44 -8.09 -18.73
CA ALA A 198 4.92 -9.46 -18.71
C ALA A 198 6.33 -9.49 -18.08
N TRP A 199 6.43 -10.03 -16.86
CA TRP A 199 7.70 -10.24 -16.17
C TRP A 199 8.48 -11.38 -16.86
N THR A 200 9.32 -11.08 -17.83
CA THR A 200 10.44 -11.95 -18.21
C THR A 200 11.66 -11.51 -17.41
N GLY A 201 12.17 -12.37 -16.53
CA GLY A 201 13.25 -12.08 -15.58
C GLY A 201 14.64 -11.82 -16.19
N ASP A 202 14.72 -11.42 -17.46
CA ASP A 202 15.94 -11.33 -18.27
C ASP A 202 16.11 -9.97 -18.99
N ASP A 203 15.47 -8.90 -18.52
CA ASP A 203 15.76 -7.57 -19.05
C ASP A 203 17.10 -7.04 -18.50
N PRO A 204 18.12 -6.79 -19.35
CA PRO A 204 19.37 -6.22 -18.90
C PRO A 204 19.11 -4.79 -18.41
N VAL A 205 19.26 -4.58 -17.10
CA VAL A 205 19.24 -3.25 -16.48
C VAL A 205 20.26 -2.35 -17.17
N GLN A 206 19.77 -1.39 -17.97
CA GLN A 206 20.56 -0.28 -18.48
C GLN A 206 21.03 0.56 -17.27
N ALA A 207 22.34 0.56 -17.01
CA ALA A 207 22.91 1.40 -15.97
C ALA A 207 22.67 2.88 -16.32
N VAL A 208 21.74 3.51 -15.60
CA VAL A 208 21.50 4.96 -15.70
C VAL A 208 22.69 5.68 -15.08
N PRO A 209 23.48 6.47 -15.83
CA PRO A 209 24.56 7.24 -15.23
C PRO A 209 23.95 8.38 -14.41
N GLU A 210 24.11 8.33 -13.08
CA GLU A 210 23.68 9.42 -12.20
C GLU A 210 24.43 10.71 -12.58
N ALA A 211 23.73 11.85 -12.60
CA ALA A 211 24.28 13.15 -12.99
C ALA A 211 25.53 13.57 -12.20
N SER A 212 25.74 12.99 -11.01
CA SER A 212 26.93 13.14 -10.18
C SER A 212 28.20 12.52 -10.79
N THR A 213 28.08 11.52 -11.67
CA THR A 213 29.21 10.82 -12.31
C THR A 213 29.92 11.70 -13.34
N TRP A 214 29.15 12.44 -14.14
CA TRP A 214 29.70 13.39 -15.10
C TRP A 214 30.42 14.56 -14.40
N ALA A 215 29.86 15.03 -13.28
CA ALA A 215 30.48 16.08 -12.50
C ALA A 215 31.86 15.66 -11.96
N MET A 216 31.97 14.43 -11.44
CA MET A 216 33.25 13.88 -10.95
C MET A 216 34.26 13.66 -12.09
N MET A 217 33.81 13.17 -13.25
CA MET A 217 34.69 12.95 -14.41
C MET A 217 35.24 14.27 -14.97
N LEU A 218 34.38 15.29 -15.14
CA LEU A 218 34.81 16.61 -15.61
C LEU A 218 35.72 17.32 -14.61
N ALA A 219 35.45 17.19 -13.31
CA ALA A 219 36.33 17.71 -12.27
C ALA A 219 37.73 17.06 -12.33
N GLY A 220 37.79 15.73 -12.50
CA GLY A 220 39.05 15.00 -12.65
C GLY A 220 39.87 15.46 -13.87
N ILE A 221 39.23 15.57 -15.04
CA ILE A 221 39.89 16.02 -16.28
C ILE A 221 40.39 17.47 -16.14
N GLY A 222 39.60 18.33 -15.50
CA GLY A 222 39.98 19.72 -15.23
C GLY A 222 41.26 19.85 -14.39
N ILE A 223 41.37 19.03 -13.34
CA ILE A 223 42.55 19.00 -12.46
C ILE A 223 43.81 18.56 -13.22
N VAL A 224 43.73 17.47 -13.97
CA VAL A 224 44.87 16.94 -14.75
C VAL A 224 45.33 17.94 -15.81
N GLY A 225 44.39 18.56 -16.53
CA GLY A 225 44.68 19.57 -17.54
C GLY A 225 45.30 20.86 -16.97
N ALA A 226 44.92 21.27 -15.76
CA ALA A 226 45.52 22.40 -15.07
C ALA A 226 46.95 22.09 -14.60
N TRP A 227 47.20 20.88 -14.12
CA TRP A 227 48.53 20.44 -13.67
C TRP A 227 49.52 20.32 -14.84
N GLY A 228 49.11 19.72 -15.96
CA GLY A 228 49.92 19.63 -17.17
C GLY A 228 50.33 21.00 -17.73
N ARG A 229 49.39 21.96 -17.80
CA ARG A 229 49.68 23.34 -18.24
C ARG A 229 50.68 24.05 -17.31
N ARG A 230 50.61 23.80 -15.99
CA ARG A 230 51.54 24.39 -15.02
C ARG A 230 52.95 23.83 -15.16
N SER A 231 53.08 22.54 -15.44
CA SER A 231 54.36 21.87 -15.67
C SER A 231 55.03 22.42 -16.94
N ALA A 232 54.31 22.46 -18.07
CA ALA A 232 54.85 22.98 -19.33
C ALA A 232 55.31 24.45 -19.26
N ARG A 233 54.60 25.29 -18.50
CA ARG A 233 55.00 26.69 -18.25
C ARG A 233 56.26 26.83 -17.38
N ARG A 234 56.59 25.83 -16.56
CA ARG A 234 57.84 25.82 -15.78
C ARG A 234 59.03 25.42 -16.65
N THR A 235 58.83 24.47 -17.56
CA THR A 235 59.86 24.03 -18.52
C THR A 235 60.16 25.07 -19.60
N ALA A 236 59.18 25.89 -19.99
CA ALA A 236 59.37 26.97 -20.96
C ALA A 236 59.96 28.27 -20.36
N ARG A 237 60.29 28.29 -19.07
CA ARG A 237 60.83 29.45 -18.34
C ARG A 237 62.29 29.27 -17.88
N THR A 238 62.91 28.18 -18.28
CA THR A 238 64.36 27.88 -18.23
C THR A 238 64.90 27.92 -19.64
#